data_AF-A0A357NBZ8-F1
#
_entry.id   AF-A0A357NBZ8-F1
#
_cell.length_a   1.000
_cell.length_b   1.000
_cell.length_c   1.000
_cell.angle_alpha   90.00
_cell.angle_beta   90.00
_cell.angle_gamma   90.00
#
_symmetry.space_group_name_H-M   'P 1'
#
loop_
_entity.id
_entity.type
_entity.pdbx_description
1 polymer ?
#
loop_
_entity_poly.entity_id
_entity_poly.type
_entity_poly.pdbx_seq_one_letter_code
_entity_poly.pdbx_strand_id
1 'polypeptide(L)' 'EMDEAPMLYIGERVGAGGGDLVDIAVDPLEGTNLVAKGLPNSIAVMAIAERGTLLHAPDMYMDKIA' A
#
# COMPACT_ATOMS: atom_id res chain seq x y z
N GLU A 1 -4.80 -6.89 9.38
CA GLU A 1 -5.64 -6.57 8.20
C GLU A 1 -7.03 -7.13 8.43
N MET A 2 -8.03 -6.62 7.70
CA MET A 2 -9.37 -7.17 7.72
C MET A 2 -9.45 -8.52 6.97
N ASP A 3 -8.52 -8.76 6.02
CA ASP A 3 -8.35 -10.01 5.27
C ASP A 3 -6.98 -10.66 5.54
N GLU A 4 -6.89 -11.98 5.38
CA GLU A 4 -5.61 -12.70 5.33
C GLU A 4 -4.99 -12.51 3.93
N ALA A 5 -4.04 -11.59 3.80
CA ALA A 5 -3.30 -11.38 2.56
C ALA A 5 -2.13 -12.38 2.44
N PRO A 6 -2.08 -13.24 1.40
CA PRO A 6 -0.97 -14.20 1.23
C PRO A 6 0.33 -13.54 0.72
N MET A 7 0.24 -12.29 0.23
CA MET A 7 1.37 -11.50 -0.29
C MET A 7 1.14 -10.03 0.05
N LEU A 8 2.23 -9.30 0.21
CA LEU A 8 2.30 -7.89 0.59
C LEU A 8 1.50 -7.56 1.86
N TYR A 9 1.45 -8.50 2.80
CA TYR A 9 0.74 -8.32 4.07
C TYR A 9 1.46 -7.33 4.98
N ILE A 10 0.73 -6.70 5.91
CA ILE A 10 1.32 -5.75 6.85
C ILE A 10 2.42 -6.43 7.68
N GLY A 11 3.64 -5.92 7.54
CA GLY A 11 4.83 -6.44 8.24
C GLY A 11 5.63 -7.49 7.46
N GLU A 12 5.24 -7.81 6.21
CA GLU A 12 6.06 -8.61 5.32
C GLU A 12 7.43 -7.94 5.09
N ARG A 13 8.49 -8.74 5.11
CA ARG A 13 9.84 -8.26 4.82
C ARG A 13 10.14 -8.44 3.34
N VAL A 14 10.35 -7.32 2.65
CA VAL A 14 10.64 -7.28 1.21
C VAL A 14 11.99 -6.61 0.94
N GLY A 15 12.50 -6.79 -0.29
CA GLY A 15 13.76 -6.24 -0.77
C GLY A 15 14.91 -7.25 -0.82
N ALA A 16 15.95 -6.94 -1.58
CA ALA A 16 17.14 -7.81 -1.74
C ALA A 16 18.07 -7.83 -0.51
N GLY A 17 17.78 -7.01 0.51
CA GLY A 17 18.64 -6.78 1.67
C GLY A 17 19.80 -5.81 1.39
N GLY A 18 20.60 -5.53 2.43
CA GLY A 18 21.84 -4.74 2.29
C GLY A 18 21.70 -3.22 2.27
N GLY A 19 20.48 -2.68 2.39
CA GLY A 19 20.22 -1.24 2.50
C GLY A 19 19.61 -0.83 3.84
N ASP A 20 19.31 0.46 3.99
CA ASP A 20 18.62 1.00 5.15
C ASP A 20 17.21 0.41 5.28
N LEU A 21 16.74 0.25 6.52
CA LEU A 21 15.37 -0.15 6.78
C LEU A 21 14.46 1.05 6.52
N VAL A 22 13.44 0.82 5.70
CA VAL A 22 12.44 1.81 5.29
C VAL A 22 11.04 1.25 5.50
N ASP A 23 10.07 2.13 5.64
CA ASP A 23 8.66 1.76 5.58
C ASP A 23 8.20 1.81 4.11
N ILE A 24 7.36 0.85 3.75
CA ILE A 24 6.80 0.74 2.40
C ILE A 24 5.28 0.69 2.54
N ALA A 25 4.60 1.54 1.77
CA ALA A 25 3.17 1.41 1.52
C ALA A 25 2.96 1.13 0.03
N VAL A 26 2.09 0.16 -0.26
CA VAL A 26 1.78 -0.26 -1.63
C VAL A 26 0.28 -0.31 -1.81
N ASP A 27 -0.15 0.10 -2.99
CA ASP A 27 -1.44 -0.24 -3.55
C ASP A 27 -1.18 -0.75 -4.97
N PRO A 28 -1.03 -2.08 -5.15
CA PRO A 28 -0.68 -2.66 -6.45
C PRO A 28 -1.70 -2.30 -7.54
N LEU A 29 -2.95 -2.04 -7.16
CA LEU A 29 -4.01 -1.68 -8.09
C LEU A 29 -5.11 -0.86 -7.41
N GLU A 30 -4.92 0.47 -7.40
CA GLU A 30 -5.97 1.38 -6.98
C GLU A 30 -7.04 1.47 -8.08
N GLY A 31 -8.30 1.32 -7.67
CA GLY A 31 -9.43 1.28 -8.58
C GLY A 31 -9.56 -0.05 -9.34
N THR A 32 -9.44 -1.18 -8.65
CA THR A 32 -9.65 -2.55 -9.21
C THR A 32 -10.88 -2.66 -10.13
N ASN A 33 -12.01 -2.10 -9.73
CA ASN A 33 -13.25 -2.05 -10.52
C ASN A 33 -13.15 -1.21 -11.80
N LEU A 34 -12.34 -0.15 -11.80
CA LEU A 34 -12.09 0.68 -12.98
C LEU A 34 -11.31 -0.13 -14.02
N VAL A 35 -10.26 -0.84 -13.59
CA VAL A 35 -9.50 -1.74 -14.45
C VAL A 35 -10.38 -2.85 -15.02
N ALA A 36 -11.17 -3.51 -14.18
CA ALA A 36 -12.06 -4.59 -14.61
C ALA A 36 -13.08 -4.13 -15.69
N LYS A 37 -13.41 -2.84 -15.73
CA LYS A 37 -14.36 -2.25 -16.68
C LYS A 37 -13.71 -1.42 -17.80
N GLY A 38 -12.37 -1.33 -17.84
CA GLY A 38 -11.66 -0.52 -18.83
C GLY A 38 -11.92 0.99 -18.71
N LEU A 39 -12.18 1.47 -17.49
CA LEU A 39 -12.42 2.89 -17.21
C LEU A 39 -11.09 3.60 -16.85
N PRO A 40 -10.96 4.91 -17.14
CA PRO A 40 -9.75 5.65 -16.81
C PRO A 40 -9.56 5.83 -15.29
N ASN A 41 -8.38 6.34 -14.91
CA ASN A 41 -7.97 6.74 -13.55
C ASN A 41 -7.59 5.62 -12.56
N SER A 42 -7.46 4.37 -13.01
CA SER A 42 -6.76 3.35 -12.22
C SER A 42 -5.25 3.57 -12.23
N ILE A 43 -4.57 3.34 -11.10
CA ILE A 43 -3.12 3.51 -10.96
C ILE A 43 -2.53 2.43 -10.06
N ALA A 44 -1.25 2.09 -10.27
CA ALA A 44 -0.47 1.33 -9.30
C ALA A 44 0.37 2.32 -8.48
N VAL A 45 0.39 2.16 -7.16
CA VAL A 45 1.01 3.10 -6.23
C VAL A 45 2.01 2.39 -5.33
N MET A 46 3.16 3.03 -5.11
CA MET A 46 4.12 2.66 -4.09
C MET A 46 4.72 3.92 -3.48
N ALA A 47 4.86 3.92 -2.16
CA ALA A 47 5.53 4.96 -1.40
C ALA A 47 6.59 4.32 -0.49
N ILE A 48 7.72 5.02 -0.36
CA ILE A 48 8.84 4.63 0.50
C ILE A 48 9.14 5.82 1.40
N ALA A 49 9.30 5.57 2.70
CA ALA A 49 9.65 6.59 3.66
C ALA A 49 10.66 6.06 4.69
N GLU A 50 11.25 6.97 5.45
CA GLU A 50 12.08 6.59 6.59
C GLU A 50 11.26 5.70 7.55
N ARG A 51 11.94 4.77 8.21
CA ARG A 51 11.29 3.80 9.08
C ARG A 51 10.52 4.48 10.22
N GLY A 52 9.28 4.06 10.44
CA GLY A 52 8.38 4.55 11.47
C GLY A 52 7.69 5.89 11.14
N THR A 53 7.80 6.39 9.91
CA THR A 53 7.23 7.70 9.53
C THR A 53 5.89 7.61 8.82
N LEU A 54 5.51 6.43 8.31
CA LEU A 54 4.17 6.21 7.78
C LEU A 54 3.19 5.95 8.92
N LEU A 55 2.01 6.58 8.84
CA LEU A 55 0.93 6.33 9.78
C LEU A 55 0.49 4.87 9.68
N HIS A 56 0.63 4.11 10.76
CA HIS A 56 0.07 2.77 10.88
C HIS A 56 -1.45 2.85 11.13
N ALA A 57 -2.19 3.16 10.08
CA ALA A 57 -3.64 3.28 10.11
C ALA A 57 -4.28 1.88 10.00
N PRO A 58 -5.36 1.62 10.75
CA PRO A 58 -6.18 0.44 10.50
C PRO A 58 -6.94 0.57 9.18
N ASP A 59 -7.35 -0.56 8.64
CA ASP A 59 -8.15 -0.64 7.42
C ASP A 59 -9.60 -0.21 7.68
N MET A 60 -9.86 1.09 7.56
CA MET A 60 -11.17 1.71 7.77
C MET A 60 -11.25 3.08 7.08
N TYR A 61 -12.45 3.65 7.05
CA TYR A 61 -12.66 5.00 6.53
C TYR A 61 -11.90 6.06 7.32
N MET A 62 -11.45 7.09 6.60
CA MET A 62 -10.83 8.30 7.14
C MET A 62 -11.43 9.49 6.39
N ASP A 63 -11.93 10.47 7.13
CA ASP A 63 -12.37 11.75 6.56
C ASP A 63 -11.13 12.55 6.11
N LYS A 64 -11.15 13.07 4.88
CA LYS A 64 -10.00 13.68 4.22
C LYS A 64 -10.39 14.96 3.50
N ILE A 65 -9.51 15.97 3.61
CA ILE A 65 -9.47 17.13 2.74
C ILE A 65 -8.03 17.27 2.25
N ALA A 66 -7.84 17.45 0.94
CA ALA A 66 -6.55 17.51 0.26
C ALA A 66 -6.53 18.68 -0.73
#